data_AF-A0AA94HRV2-F1
#
_entry.id   AF-A0AA94HRV2-F1
#
_cell.length_a   1.000
_cell.length_b   1.000
_cell.length_c   1.000
_cell.angle_alpha   90.00
_cell.angle_beta   90.00
_cell.angle_gamma   90.00
#
_symmetry.space_group_name_H-M   'P 1'
#
loop_
_entity.id
_entity.type
_entity.pdbx_description
1 polymer ?
#
loop_
_entity_poly.entity_id
_entity_poly.type
_entity_poly.pdbx_seq_one_letter_code
_entity_poly.pdbx_strand_id
1 'polypeptide(L)'
;MQVSDSPLLQADWQATQTFEPGDPNENPWVQGRPGPELLEISAYDTAWPQTYLQLYRQITKTMENRALAVEHIGSTAVPYLPAKPVIDIDLIVADPEDEASYIPALQALGYVLTVRERSWYGHRMLRLQSPRVNLHVFGPACPEHARYCLFRDWLR
;
A
#
# COMPACT_ATOMS: atom_id res chain seq x y z
N MET A 1 -14.27 27.75 -5.55
CA MET A 1 -13.51 26.60 -6.09
C MET A 1 -13.88 25.41 -5.23
N GLN A 2 -14.72 24.50 -5.74
CA GLN A 2 -15.30 23.41 -4.95
C GLN A 2 -14.20 22.39 -4.61
N VAL A 3 -14.03 22.12 -3.33
CA VAL A 3 -13.23 21.03 -2.79
C VAL A 3 -14.12 19.79 -2.82
N SER A 4 -14.17 19.08 -3.94
CA SER A 4 -15.18 18.02 -4.12
C SER A 4 -14.68 16.66 -4.58
N ASP A 5 -13.38 16.35 -4.43
CA ASP A 5 -12.85 15.00 -4.71
C ASP A 5 -11.76 14.63 -3.70
N SER A 6 -12.05 14.78 -2.40
CA SER A 6 -11.15 14.28 -1.36
C SER A 6 -11.64 12.92 -0.85
N PRO A 7 -10.78 11.88 -0.78
CA PRO A 7 -11.08 10.58 -0.16
C PRO A 7 -11.64 10.71 1.26
N LEU A 8 -11.37 11.85 1.91
CA LEU A 8 -11.90 12.24 3.22
C LEU A 8 -13.42 12.19 3.35
N LEU A 9 -14.18 12.37 2.25
CA LEU A 9 -15.65 12.41 2.32
C LEU A 9 -16.31 11.03 2.46
N GLN A 10 -15.56 9.94 2.28
CA GLN A 10 -16.07 8.57 2.40
C GLN A 10 -15.54 7.82 3.62
N ALA A 11 -14.43 8.26 4.22
CA ALA A 11 -13.87 7.62 5.40
C ALA A 11 -14.65 8.04 6.67
N ASP A 12 -15.10 7.06 7.45
CA ASP A 12 -15.61 7.31 8.79
C ASP A 12 -14.44 7.79 9.67
N TRP A 13 -14.46 9.09 9.99
CA TRP A 13 -13.46 9.72 10.85
C TRP A 13 -13.26 8.97 12.17
N GLN A 14 -14.33 8.40 12.75
CA GLN A 14 -14.22 7.63 13.99
C GLN A 14 -13.42 6.34 13.80
N ALA A 15 -13.60 5.66 12.67
CA ALA A 15 -12.85 4.45 12.35
C ALA A 15 -11.35 4.72 12.13
N THR A 16 -10.97 5.95 11.75
CA THR A 16 -9.56 6.35 11.65
C THR A 16 -8.90 6.71 12.99
N GLN A 17 -9.64 6.73 14.10
CA GLN A 17 -9.08 7.03 15.43
C GLN A 17 -8.63 5.79 16.20
N THR A 18 -9.02 4.61 15.73
CA THR A 18 -8.70 3.33 16.35
C THR A 18 -8.04 2.39 15.34
N PHE A 19 -7.44 1.33 15.86
CA PHE A 19 -6.88 0.25 15.06
C PHE A 19 -7.62 -1.05 15.38
N GLU A 20 -7.78 -1.91 14.38
CA GLU A 20 -8.15 -3.30 14.66
C GLU A 20 -7.10 -3.92 15.60
N PRO A 21 -7.54 -4.65 16.64
CA PRO A 21 -6.64 -5.16 17.66
C PRO A 21 -5.65 -6.19 17.11
N GLY A 22 -5.98 -6.87 16.00
CA GLY A 22 -5.23 -8.01 15.50
C GLY A 22 -5.26 -9.21 16.45
N ASP A 23 -4.80 -10.36 15.96
CA ASP A 23 -4.45 -11.52 16.78
C ASP A 23 -2.93 -11.47 17.07
N PRO A 24 -2.51 -11.27 18.32
CA PRO A 24 -1.09 -11.22 18.67
C PRO A 24 -0.34 -12.54 18.43
N ASN A 25 -1.07 -13.64 18.20
CA ASN A 25 -0.50 -14.96 17.90
C ASN A 25 -0.52 -15.29 16.41
N GLU A 26 -1.07 -14.42 15.56
CA GLU A 26 -1.03 -14.61 14.12
C GLU A 26 0.43 -14.57 13.63
N ASN A 27 0.81 -15.56 12.83
CA ASN A 27 2.07 -15.51 12.08
C ASN A 27 1.79 -14.92 10.70
N PRO A 28 2.18 -13.67 10.43
CA PRO A 28 1.82 -13.02 9.19
C PRO A 28 2.74 -13.40 8.02
N TRP A 29 3.89 -14.02 8.28
CA TRP A 29 4.94 -14.20 7.28
C TRP A 29 4.67 -15.40 6.36
N VAL A 30 4.59 -15.14 5.06
CA VAL A 30 4.33 -16.20 4.06
C VAL A 30 5.56 -17.06 3.80
N GLN A 31 6.75 -16.46 3.77
CA GLN A 31 8.02 -17.14 3.50
C GLN A 31 8.95 -17.15 4.74
N GLY A 32 8.35 -17.02 5.93
CA GLY A 32 9.09 -16.80 7.17
C GLY A 32 9.50 -15.34 7.38
N ARG A 33 9.92 -15.04 8.61
CA ARG A 33 10.31 -13.68 8.99
C ARG A 33 11.50 -13.21 8.14
N PRO A 34 11.43 -12.02 7.51
CA PRO A 34 12.54 -11.51 6.73
C PRO A 34 13.76 -11.30 7.63
N GLY A 35 14.94 -11.58 7.07
CA GLY A 35 16.21 -11.27 7.72
C GLY A 35 16.40 -9.76 7.91
N PRO A 36 17.40 -9.37 8.71
CA PRO A 36 17.76 -7.97 8.86
C PRO A 36 18.16 -7.38 7.50
N GLU A 37 17.69 -6.17 7.23
CA GLU A 37 18.01 -5.43 6.02
C GLU A 37 18.85 -4.18 6.37
N LEU A 38 19.83 -3.85 5.52
CA LEU A 38 20.58 -2.61 5.66
C LEU A 38 19.63 -1.42 5.49
N LEU A 39 19.60 -0.56 6.50
CA LEU A 39 18.77 0.63 6.52
C LEU A 39 19.58 1.82 5.98
N GLU A 40 19.23 2.29 4.80
CA GLU A 40 19.75 3.53 4.23
C GLU A 40 18.62 4.55 4.04
N ILE A 41 18.83 5.75 4.55
CA ILE A 41 17.95 6.90 4.32
C ILE A 41 18.66 7.82 3.32
N SER A 42 17.99 8.08 2.20
CA SER A 42 18.46 9.03 1.18
C SER A 42 17.70 10.35 1.28
N ALA A 43 18.31 11.43 0.77
CA ALA A 43 17.57 12.65 0.47
C ALA A 43 16.40 12.36 -0.48
N TYR A 44 15.41 13.26 -0.53
CA TYR A 44 14.29 13.11 -1.43
C TYR A 44 14.76 13.02 -2.89
N ASP A 45 14.32 11.97 -3.58
CA ASP A 45 14.59 11.78 -5.00
C ASP A 45 13.38 12.25 -5.83
N THR A 46 13.61 13.24 -6.68
CA THR A 46 12.60 13.76 -7.62
C THR A 46 12.09 12.73 -8.62
N ALA A 47 12.76 11.59 -8.77
CA ALA A 47 12.30 10.48 -9.60
C ALA A 47 11.19 9.64 -8.94
N TRP A 48 11.01 9.67 -7.61
CA TRP A 48 10.02 8.83 -6.92
C TRP A 48 8.58 8.98 -7.44
N PRO A 49 8.04 10.19 -7.67
CA PRO A 49 6.70 10.34 -8.26
C PRO A 49 6.57 9.71 -9.65
N GLN A 50 7.63 9.79 -10.47
CA GLN A 50 7.63 9.22 -11.81
C GLN A 50 7.73 7.69 -11.77
N THR A 51 8.51 7.14 -10.84
CA THR A 51 8.59 5.70 -10.57
C THR A 51 7.23 5.16 -10.11
N TYR A 52 6.57 5.84 -9.17
CA TYR A 52 5.21 5.50 -8.76
C TYR A 52 4.24 5.51 -9.94
N LEU A 53 4.26 6.55 -10.79
CA LEU A 53 3.33 6.65 -11.92
C LEU A 53 3.51 5.50 -12.93
N GLN A 54 4.73 4.99 -13.10
CA GLN A 54 4.99 3.80 -13.93
C GLN A 54 4.38 2.54 -13.28
N LEU A 55 4.58 2.35 -11.97
CA LEU A 55 4.02 1.23 -11.22
C LEU A 55 2.48 1.27 -11.21
N TYR A 56 1.89 2.44 -10.97
CA TYR A 56 0.44 2.67 -11.04
C TYR A 56 -0.13 2.19 -12.37
N ARG A 57 0.49 2.57 -13.51
CA ARG A 57 0.03 2.16 -14.85
C ARG A 57 0.16 0.65 -15.06
N GLN A 58 1.22 0.03 -14.56
CA GLN A 58 1.41 -1.43 -14.66
C GLN A 58 0.37 -2.19 -13.83
N ILE A 59 0.19 -1.79 -12.57
CA ILE A 59 -0.78 -2.40 -11.65
C ILE A 59 -2.19 -2.25 -12.21
N THR A 60 -2.63 -1.03 -12.52
CA THR A 60 -4.00 -0.78 -13.03
C THR A 60 -4.27 -1.52 -14.35
N LYS A 61 -3.31 -1.55 -15.28
CA LYS A 61 -3.45 -2.29 -16.53
C LYS A 61 -3.62 -3.80 -16.30
N THR A 62 -2.82 -4.39 -15.42
CA THR A 62 -2.86 -5.82 -15.13
C THR A 62 -4.07 -6.22 -14.28
N MET A 63 -4.49 -5.34 -13.38
CA MET A 63 -5.62 -5.58 -12.49
C MET A 63 -6.97 -5.32 -13.16
N GLU A 64 -7.01 -4.51 -14.22
CA GLU A 64 -8.23 -4.12 -14.93
C GLU A 64 -9.26 -3.56 -13.95
N ASN A 65 -10.48 -4.13 -13.92
CA ASN A 65 -11.57 -3.72 -13.03
C ASN A 65 -11.43 -4.19 -11.58
N ARG A 66 -10.38 -4.94 -11.23
CA ARG A 66 -10.15 -5.45 -9.86
C ARG A 66 -9.46 -4.44 -8.95
N ALA A 67 -8.75 -3.46 -9.52
CA ALA A 67 -8.14 -2.37 -8.75
C ALA A 67 -9.17 -1.25 -8.56
N LEU A 68 -9.73 -1.15 -7.36
CA LEU A 68 -10.71 -0.12 -7.00
C LEU A 68 -10.05 1.23 -6.70
N ALA A 69 -8.85 1.20 -6.12
CA ALA A 69 -7.99 2.37 -5.95
C ALA A 69 -6.52 1.94 -5.91
N VAL A 70 -5.63 2.84 -6.34
CA VAL A 70 -4.17 2.66 -6.25
C VAL A 70 -3.57 4.00 -5.85
N GLU A 71 -2.94 4.07 -4.67
CA GLU A 71 -2.46 5.31 -4.08
C GLU A 71 -0.98 5.25 -3.71
N HIS A 72 -0.23 6.32 -4.02
CA HIS A 72 1.14 6.49 -3.53
C HIS A 72 1.08 6.94 -2.08
N ILE A 73 1.64 6.15 -1.17
CA ILE A 73 1.68 6.43 0.26
C ILE A 73 3.13 6.42 0.77
N GLY A 74 3.29 6.55 2.09
CA GLY A 74 4.60 6.52 2.73
C GLY A 74 5.45 7.76 2.42
N SER A 75 6.68 7.75 2.92
CA SER A 75 7.56 8.93 2.87
C SER A 75 7.97 9.32 1.46
N THR A 76 8.08 8.36 0.53
CA THR A 76 8.45 8.65 -0.88
C THR A 76 7.35 9.38 -1.66
N ALA A 77 6.13 9.45 -1.12
CA ALA A 77 5.00 10.22 -1.67
C ALA A 77 4.99 11.69 -1.22
N VAL A 78 5.89 12.09 -0.31
CA VAL A 78 5.97 13.44 0.27
C VAL A 78 7.18 14.18 -0.32
N PRO A 79 6.97 15.26 -1.09
CA PRO A 79 8.06 16.06 -1.64
C PRO A 79 9.04 16.54 -0.57
N TYR A 80 10.33 16.47 -0.90
CA TYR A 80 11.45 16.94 -0.05
C TYR A 80 11.71 16.15 1.25
N LEU A 81 10.93 15.10 1.54
CA LEU A 81 11.14 14.28 2.73
C LEU A 81 12.24 13.21 2.49
N PRO A 82 13.32 13.18 3.29
CA PRO A 82 14.28 12.08 3.26
C PRO A 82 13.61 10.76 3.66
N ALA A 83 13.90 9.70 2.91
CA ALA A 83 13.22 8.41 3.07
C ALA A 83 14.12 7.24 2.70
N LYS A 84 13.69 6.04 3.06
CA LYS A 84 14.21 4.82 2.42
C LYS A 84 13.75 4.83 0.96
N PRO A 85 14.58 4.41 -0.01
CA PRO A 85 14.21 4.36 -1.42
C PRO A 85 13.30 3.15 -1.71
N VAL A 86 12.12 3.14 -1.09
CA VAL A 86 11.06 2.12 -1.25
C VAL A 86 9.77 2.85 -1.56
N ILE A 87 9.12 2.47 -2.66
CA ILE A 87 7.81 3.02 -3.03
C ILE A 87 6.74 2.22 -2.28
N ASP A 88 6.03 2.88 -1.36
CA ASP A 88 4.87 2.29 -0.68
C ASP A 88 3.59 2.62 -1.48
N ILE A 89 2.79 1.60 -1.77
CA ILE A 89 1.56 1.72 -2.57
C ILE A 89 0.43 1.00 -1.85
N ASP A 90 -0.71 1.66 -1.71
CA ASP A 90 -1.97 0.99 -1.38
C ASP A 90 -2.68 0.56 -2.67
N LEU A 91 -3.17 -0.67 -2.67
CA LEU A 91 -4.07 -1.23 -3.68
C LEU A 91 -5.36 -1.68 -2.99
N ILE A 92 -6.48 -1.08 -3.38
CA ILE A 92 -7.80 -1.48 -2.88
C ILE A 92 -8.42 -2.46 -3.87
N VAL A 93 -8.80 -3.63 -3.37
CA VAL A 93 -9.53 -4.68 -4.12
C VAL A 93 -10.89 -4.92 -3.47
N ALA A 94 -11.78 -5.64 -4.15
CA ALA A 94 -13.11 -5.94 -3.62
C ALA A 94 -13.07 -6.79 -2.34
N ASP A 95 -12.20 -7.79 -2.31
CA ASP A 95 -11.97 -8.67 -1.17
C ASP A 95 -10.47 -9.06 -1.11
N PRO A 96 -9.71 -8.60 -0.11
CA PRO A 96 -8.29 -8.95 0.04
C PRO A 96 -8.08 -10.41 0.49
N GLU A 97 -9.12 -11.13 0.89
CA GLU A 97 -9.03 -12.57 1.19
C GLU A 97 -9.21 -13.45 -0.06
N ASP A 98 -9.84 -12.94 -1.13
CA ASP A 98 -9.93 -13.62 -2.43
C ASP A 98 -8.62 -13.46 -3.22
N GLU A 99 -7.54 -14.01 -2.67
CA GLU A 99 -6.20 -13.96 -3.24
C GLU A 99 -6.13 -14.51 -4.67
N ALA A 100 -6.95 -15.52 -4.98
CA ALA A 100 -6.99 -16.13 -6.30
C ALA A 100 -7.44 -15.13 -7.38
N SER A 101 -8.26 -14.14 -7.02
CA SER A 101 -8.74 -13.13 -7.94
C SER A 101 -7.67 -12.13 -8.37
N TYR A 102 -6.59 -11.90 -7.62
CA TYR A 102 -5.64 -10.82 -7.93
C TYR A 102 -4.15 -11.16 -7.78
N ILE A 103 -3.76 -12.05 -6.86
CA ILE A 103 -2.35 -12.37 -6.61
C ILE A 103 -1.65 -12.91 -7.87
N PRO A 104 -2.24 -13.83 -8.67
CA PRO A 104 -1.58 -14.31 -9.87
C PRO A 104 -1.26 -13.19 -10.87
N ALA A 105 -2.10 -12.18 -10.96
CA ALA A 105 -1.90 -11.03 -11.85
C ALA A 105 -0.73 -10.16 -11.37
N LEU A 106 -0.65 -9.88 -10.07
CA LEU A 106 0.48 -9.15 -9.48
C LEU A 106 1.79 -9.95 -9.55
N GLN A 107 1.73 -11.27 -9.37
CA GLN A 107 2.90 -12.16 -9.52
C GLN A 107 3.44 -12.15 -10.96
N ALA A 108 2.58 -12.02 -11.97
CA ALA A 108 3.01 -11.86 -13.36
C ALA A 108 3.80 -10.56 -13.60
N LEU A 109 3.65 -9.55 -12.72
CA LEU A 109 4.46 -8.32 -12.70
C LEU A 109 5.74 -8.47 -11.86
N GLY A 110 6.00 -9.64 -11.28
CA GLY A 110 7.18 -9.91 -10.44
C GLY A 110 6.99 -9.64 -8.95
N TYR A 111 5.78 -9.30 -8.50
CA TYR A 111 5.49 -9.12 -7.07
C TYR A 111 5.47 -10.47 -6.34
N VAL A 112 6.02 -10.49 -5.14
CA VAL A 112 6.02 -11.67 -4.25
C VAL A 112 5.18 -11.39 -3.03
N LEU A 113 4.20 -12.23 -2.73
CA LEU A 113 3.43 -12.14 -1.49
C LEU A 113 4.32 -12.50 -0.29
N THR A 114 4.41 -11.58 0.66
CA THR A 114 5.28 -11.71 1.85
C THR A 114 4.53 -11.72 3.18
N VAL A 115 3.35 -11.08 3.25
CA VAL A 115 2.58 -10.91 4.49
C VAL A 115 1.10 -11.26 4.26
N ARG A 116 0.50 -11.97 5.21
CA ARG A 116 -0.94 -12.18 5.39
C ARG A 116 -1.32 -11.82 6.83
N GLU A 117 -2.03 -10.73 7.02
CA GLU A 117 -2.56 -10.32 8.32
C GLU A 117 -4.08 -10.38 8.26
N ARG A 118 -4.64 -11.58 8.43
CA ARG A 118 -6.09 -11.79 8.34
C ARG A 118 -6.81 -11.06 9.46
N SER A 119 -6.22 -11.04 10.64
CA SER A 119 -6.79 -10.40 11.83
C SER A 119 -6.69 -8.87 11.84
N TRP A 120 -5.98 -8.29 10.87
CA TRP A 120 -5.79 -6.84 10.76
C TRP A 120 -6.24 -6.37 9.37
N TYR A 121 -7.54 -6.07 9.28
CA TYR A 121 -8.22 -5.61 8.07
C TYR A 121 -8.09 -6.54 6.85
N GLY A 122 -7.77 -7.82 7.06
CA GLY A 122 -7.53 -8.76 5.96
C GLY A 122 -6.29 -8.42 5.11
N HIS A 123 -5.34 -7.63 5.62
CA HIS A 123 -4.22 -7.09 4.86
C HIS A 123 -3.36 -8.16 4.17
N ARG A 124 -2.90 -7.84 2.96
CA ARG A 124 -1.80 -8.54 2.28
C ARG A 124 -0.70 -7.57 1.89
N MET A 125 0.54 -8.02 2.02
CA MET A 125 1.68 -7.27 1.48
C MET A 125 2.38 -8.08 0.41
N LEU A 126 2.50 -7.48 -0.77
CA LEU A 126 3.38 -7.97 -1.83
C LEU A 126 4.59 -7.05 -1.99
N ARG A 127 5.73 -7.60 -2.39
CA ARG A 127 6.96 -6.83 -2.62
C ARG A 127 7.51 -7.02 -4.01
N LEU A 128 8.02 -5.94 -4.58
CA LEU A 128 8.86 -5.95 -5.78
C LEU A 128 10.30 -5.60 -5.39
N GLN A 129 11.29 -6.28 -5.98
CA GLN A 129 12.70 -6.07 -5.65
C GLN A 129 13.33 -4.90 -6.42
N SER A 130 12.92 -4.67 -7.67
CA SER A 130 13.47 -3.60 -8.51
C SER A 130 12.40 -3.02 -9.45
N PRO A 131 11.98 -1.73 -9.26
CA PRO A 131 12.28 -0.91 -8.09
C PRO A 131 11.77 -1.55 -6.80
N ARG A 132 12.28 -1.11 -5.65
CA ARG A 132 11.80 -1.62 -4.36
C ARG A 132 10.39 -1.10 -4.09
N VAL A 133 9.45 -2.00 -3.92
CA VAL A 133 8.04 -1.66 -3.66
C VAL A 133 7.49 -2.46 -2.49
N ASN A 134 6.73 -1.78 -1.65
CA ASN A 134 5.80 -2.38 -0.70
C ASN A 134 4.39 -2.11 -1.23
N LEU A 135 3.70 -3.16 -1.67
CA LEU A 135 2.33 -3.09 -2.15
C LEU A 135 1.41 -3.65 -1.08
N HIS A 136 0.73 -2.73 -0.38
CA HIS A 136 -0.27 -3.03 0.63
C HIS A 136 -1.61 -3.25 -0.05
N VAL A 137 -2.31 -4.32 0.30
CA VAL A 137 -3.61 -4.65 -0.27
C VAL A 137 -4.65 -4.69 0.85
N PHE A 138 -5.71 -3.90 0.67
CA PHE A 138 -6.84 -3.81 1.60
C PHE A 138 -8.18 -3.92 0.86
N GLY A 139 -9.24 -4.18 1.62
CA GLY A 139 -10.61 -4.11 1.14
C GLY A 139 -11.16 -2.68 1.08
N PRO A 140 -12.38 -2.50 0.53
CA PRO A 140 -13.05 -1.20 0.45
C PRO A 140 -13.26 -0.61 1.85
N ALA A 141 -13.21 0.73 1.95
CA ALA A 141 -13.44 1.47 3.19
C ALA A 141 -12.51 1.08 4.37
N CYS A 142 -11.34 0.47 4.10
CA CYS A 142 -10.36 0.18 5.13
C CYS A 142 -9.84 1.48 5.80
N PRO A 143 -9.92 1.61 7.13
CA PRO A 143 -9.42 2.80 7.84
C PRO A 143 -7.90 2.99 7.71
N GLU A 144 -7.13 1.92 7.51
CA GLU A 144 -5.67 1.99 7.31
C GLU A 144 -5.31 2.77 6.06
N HIS A 145 -5.96 2.45 4.94
CA HIS A 145 -5.82 3.18 3.70
C HIS A 145 -6.11 4.67 3.86
N ALA A 146 -7.21 5.02 4.53
CA ALA A 146 -7.57 6.41 4.81
C ALA A 146 -6.50 7.11 5.66
N ARG A 147 -5.98 6.43 6.68
CA ARG A 147 -4.90 6.97 7.55
C ARG A 147 -3.60 7.19 6.79
N TYR A 148 -3.21 6.31 5.88
CA TYR A 148 -2.02 6.51 5.04
C TYR A 148 -2.18 7.72 4.12
N CYS A 149 -3.35 7.87 3.48
CA CYS A 149 -3.64 9.03 2.65
C CYS A 149 -3.64 10.32 3.47
N LEU A 150 -4.31 10.32 4.64
CA LEU A 150 -4.33 11.44 5.59
C LEU A 150 -2.93 11.86 6.02
N PHE A 151 -2.09 10.92 6.42
CA PHE A 151 -0.74 11.19 6.90
C PHE A 151 0.13 11.80 5.78
N ARG A 152 0.07 11.22 4.59
CA ARG A 152 0.76 11.74 3.40
C ARG A 152 0.32 13.16 3.09
N ASP A 153 -0.99 13.41 3.02
CA ASP A 153 -1.53 14.70 2.62
C ASP A 153 -1.34 15.78 3.69
N TRP A 154 -1.23 15.39 4.97
CA TRP A 154 -0.85 16.30 6.06
C TRP A 154 0.61 16.76 5.98
N LEU A 155 1.51 15.93 5.45
CA LEU A 155 2.94 16.25 5.31
C LEU A 155 3.32 16.96 4.00
N ARG A 156 2.40 17.00 3.03
CA ARG A 156 2.61 17.67 1.72
C ARG A 156 2.38 19.17 1.83
#